data_AF-A0A918M7V8-F1
#
_entry.id   AF-A0A918M7V8-F1
#
_cell.length_a   1.000
_cell.length_b   1.000
_cell.length_c   1.000
_cell.angle_alpha   90.00
_cell.angle_beta   90.00
_cell.angle_gamma   90.00
#
_symmetry.space_group_name_H-M   'P 1'
#
loop_
_entity.id
_entity.type
_entity.pdbx_description
1 polymer ?
#
loop_
_entity_poly.entity_id
_entity_poly.type
_entity_poly.pdbx_seq_one_letter_code
_entity_poly.pdbx_strand_id
1 'polypeptide(L)'
;MSVMTIAATALDDNHNPDHARGRADAYDALHDGHTPQALADRLEWMEDPRISDYPAAYLSGYRAQLQDAAASAYALRTAVLDHDDYWTTR
;
A
#
# COMPACT_ATOMS: atom_id res chain seq x y z
N MET A 1 -7.42 19.03 17.74
CA MET A 1 -6.01 18.59 17.79
C MET A 1 -5.51 18.54 16.36
N SER A 2 -4.69 19.51 15.96
CA SER A 2 -4.16 19.63 14.59
C SER A 2 -2.66 19.45 14.63
N VAL A 3 -2.21 18.20 14.62
CA VAL A 3 -0.81 17.83 14.48
C VAL A 3 -0.82 16.54 13.66
N MET A 4 -0.07 16.47 12.57
CA MET A 4 0.20 15.29 11.70
C MET A 4 -0.28 15.30 10.24
N THR A 5 -0.81 16.38 9.68
CA THR A 5 -1.06 16.39 8.21
C THR A 5 0.20 16.77 7.40
N ILE A 6 1.13 17.53 7.97
CA ILE A 6 2.29 18.07 7.24
C ILE A 6 3.42 17.03 7.07
N ALA A 7 3.53 16.05 7.98
CA ALA A 7 4.58 15.03 7.91
C ALA A 7 4.34 13.99 6.81
N ALA A 8 3.08 13.67 6.48
CA ALA A 8 2.77 12.66 5.47
C ALA A 8 3.17 13.10 4.05
N THR A 9 2.93 14.36 3.68
CA THR A 9 3.24 14.87 2.34
C THR A 9 4.74 15.05 2.08
N ALA A 10 5.54 15.31 3.12
CA ALA A 10 7.00 15.37 2.98
C ALA A 10 7.69 13.99 2.97
N LEU A 11 7.01 12.97 3.50
CA LEU A 11 7.46 11.57 3.49
C LEU A 11 7.03 10.80 2.23
N ASP A 12 6.08 11.35 1.47
CA ASP A 12 5.60 10.85 0.17
C ASP A 12 6.37 11.53 -0.99
N ASP A 13 7.68 11.73 -0.81
CA ASP A 13 8.53 12.14 -1.92
C ASP A 13 8.83 10.92 -2.77
N ASN A 14 8.10 10.80 -3.89
CA ASN A 14 8.31 9.74 -4.88
C ASN A 14 9.73 9.70 -5.48
N HIS A 15 10.57 10.71 -5.26
CA HIS A 15 11.98 10.70 -5.67
C HIS A 15 12.93 10.18 -4.59
N ASN A 16 12.45 9.92 -3.37
CA ASN A 16 13.26 9.33 -2.32
C ASN A 16 13.55 7.84 -2.65
N PRO A 17 14.82 7.42 -2.73
CA PRO A 17 15.15 6.03 -3.03
C PRO A 17 14.60 5.04 -2.00
N ASP A 18 14.47 5.43 -0.73
CA ASP A 18 13.87 4.57 0.30
C ASP A 18 12.38 4.41 0.08
N HIS A 19 11.68 5.46 -0.39
CA HIS A 19 10.27 5.38 -0.76
C HIS A 19 10.04 4.42 -1.93
N ALA A 20 10.84 4.57 -2.99
CA ALA A 20 10.78 3.66 -4.14
C ALA A 20 11.10 2.21 -3.74
N ARG A 21 12.07 2.00 -2.85
CA ARG A 21 12.42 0.68 -2.33
C ARG A 21 11.30 0.07 -1.50
N GLY A 22 10.67 0.84 -0.61
CA GLY A 22 9.51 0.36 0.17
C GLY A 22 8.34 -0.07 -0.72
N ARG A 23 8.10 0.67 -1.81
CA ARG A 23 7.10 0.28 -2.83
C ARG A 23 7.48 -1.02 -3.53
N ALA A 24 8.73 -1.14 -3.98
CA ALA A 24 9.22 -2.33 -4.69
C ALA A 24 9.12 -3.59 -3.81
N ASP A 25 9.60 -3.53 -2.57
CA ASP A 25 9.57 -4.67 -1.65
C ASP A 25 8.13 -5.14 -1.35
N ALA A 26 7.18 -4.20 -1.19
CA ALA A 26 5.77 -4.54 -1.04
C ALA A 26 5.14 -5.13 -2.32
N TYR A 27 5.51 -4.60 -3.49
CA TYR A 27 5.03 -5.10 -4.78
C TYR A 27 5.51 -6.51 -5.06
N ASP A 28 6.81 -6.76 -4.85
CA ASP A 28 7.43 -8.07 -5.04
C ASP A 28 6.80 -9.09 -4.09
N ALA A 29 6.59 -8.73 -2.81
CA ALA A 29 5.94 -9.63 -1.86
C ALA A 29 4.50 -9.99 -2.27
N LEU A 30 3.72 -9.03 -2.78
CA LEU A 30 2.39 -9.31 -3.33
C LEU A 30 2.46 -10.26 -4.54
N HIS A 31 3.46 -10.10 -5.41
CA HIS A 31 3.66 -10.96 -6.60
C HIS A 31 4.18 -12.34 -6.25
N ASP A 32 4.94 -12.47 -5.16
CA ASP A 32 5.39 -13.74 -4.58
C ASP A 32 4.25 -14.48 -3.83
N GLY A 33 3.05 -13.89 -3.79
CA GLY A 33 1.85 -14.53 -3.24
C GLY A 33 1.60 -14.24 -1.76
N HIS A 34 2.30 -13.27 -1.17
CA HIS A 34 1.91 -12.79 0.16
C HIS A 34 0.54 -12.12 0.13
N THR A 35 -0.26 -12.38 1.16
CA THR A 35 -1.57 -11.74 1.28
C THR A 35 -1.42 -10.28 1.71
N PRO A 36 -2.32 -9.38 1.29
CA PRO A 36 -2.33 -8.00 1.76
C PRO A 36 -2.37 -7.88 3.29
N GLN A 37 -3.05 -8.81 3.97
CA GLN A 37 -3.11 -8.87 5.43
C GLN A 37 -1.73 -9.16 6.04
N ALA A 38 -0.99 -10.15 5.52
CA ALA A 38 0.34 -10.47 6.03
C ALA A 38 1.33 -9.30 5.85
N LEU A 39 1.17 -8.52 4.77
CA LEU A 39 1.97 -7.33 4.55
C LEU A 39 1.56 -6.16 5.45
N ALA A 40 0.28 -6.02 5.79
CA ALA A 40 -0.20 -5.05 6.76
C ALA A 40 0.32 -5.36 8.18
N ASP A 41 0.27 -6.62 8.61
CA ASP A 41 0.82 -7.06 9.90
C ASP A 41 2.34 -6.83 9.95
N ARG A 42 3.04 -7.07 8.84
CA ARG A 42 4.47 -6.75 8.71
C ARG A 42 4.72 -5.26 8.78
N LEU A 43 3.89 -4.43 8.14
CA LEU A 43 3.99 -2.97 8.21
C LEU A 43 3.81 -2.48 9.64
N GLU A 44 2.83 -3.00 10.39
CA GLU A 44 2.62 -2.66 11.80
C GLU A 44 3.86 -2.98 12.65
N TRP A 45 4.48 -4.14 12.43
CA TRP A 45 5.75 -4.49 13.08
C TRP A 45 6.90 -3.56 12.69
N MET A 46 6.99 -3.16 11.41
CA MET A 46 8.04 -2.25 10.92
C MET A 46 7.85 -0.80 11.40
N GLU A 47 6.61 -0.40 11.68
CA GLU A 47 6.25 0.92 12.21
C GLU A 47 6.55 1.08 13.70
N ASP A 48 6.75 0.00 14.45
CA ASP A 48 7.16 0.09 15.85
C ASP A 48 8.64 0.51 15.95
N PRO A 49 8.93 1.76 16.40
CA PRO A 49 10.30 2.26 16.49
C PRO A 49 11.11 1.58 17.60
N ARG A 50 10.49 0.74 18.44
CA ARG A 50 11.18 -0.07 19.45
C ARG A 50 11.72 -1.38 18.89
N ILE A 51 11.22 -1.78 17.72
CA ILE A 51 11.46 -3.10 17.14
C ILE A 51 12.20 -2.99 15.80
N SER A 52 12.01 -1.89 15.09
CA SER A 52 12.49 -1.68 13.72
C SER A 52 13.13 -0.30 13.55
N ASP A 53 14.12 -0.23 12.66
CA ASP A 53 14.85 1.01 12.29
C ASP A 53 14.65 1.35 10.80
N TYR A 54 13.50 0.94 10.22
CA TYR A 54 13.20 1.29 8.83
C TYR A 54 12.99 2.81 8.68
N PRO A 55 13.56 3.43 7.63
CA PRO A 55 13.34 4.84 7.35
C PRO A 55 11.86 5.15 7.18
N ALA A 56 11.41 6.31 7.68
CA ALA A 56 10.01 6.72 7.52
C ALA A 56 9.56 6.80 6.05
N ALA A 57 10.48 7.15 5.14
CA ALA A 57 10.23 7.14 3.69
C ALA A 57 10.01 5.72 3.12
N TYR A 58 10.72 4.73 3.64
CA TYR A 58 10.50 3.33 3.28
C TYR A 58 9.11 2.86 3.72
N LEU A 59 8.72 3.18 4.95
CA LEU A 59 7.41 2.85 5.50
C LEU A 59 6.27 3.52 4.73
N SER A 60 6.43 4.79 4.32
CA SER A 60 5.42 5.47 3.49
C SER A 60 5.27 4.81 2.12
N GLY A 61 6.39 4.44 1.46
CA GLY A 61 6.35 3.75 0.18
C GLY A 61 5.68 2.38 0.27
N TYR A 62 6.03 1.60 1.29
CA TYR A 62 5.41 0.31 1.55
C TYR A 62 3.89 0.44 1.75
N ARG A 63 3.46 1.45 2.52
CA ARG A 63 2.03 1.73 2.75
C ARG A 63 1.31 2.18 1.47
N ALA A 64 1.94 3.03 0.66
CA ALA A 64 1.38 3.49 -0.61
C ALA A 64 1.11 2.32 -1.56
N GLN A 65 2.04 1.36 -1.66
CA GLN A 65 1.85 0.18 -2.51
C GLN A 65 0.69 -0.71 -2.05
N LEU A 66 0.48 -0.86 -0.74
CA LEU A 66 -0.67 -1.59 -0.20
C LEU A 66 -2.00 -0.88 -0.51
N GLN A 67 -2.02 0.44 -0.45
CA GLN A 67 -3.20 1.24 -0.81
C GLN A 67 -3.53 1.11 -2.31
N ASP A 68 -2.51 1.16 -3.18
CA ASP A 68 -2.67 0.97 -4.62
C ASP A 68 -3.18 -0.43 -4.95
N ALA A 69 -2.70 -1.46 -4.26
CA ALA A 69 -3.18 -2.84 -4.42
C ALA A 69 -4.65 -2.97 -3.99
N ALA A 70 -5.04 -2.36 -2.86
CA ALA A 70 -6.43 -2.36 -2.39
C ALA A 70 -7.35 -1.60 -3.36
N ALA A 71 -6.92 -0.45 -3.87
CA ALA A 71 -7.66 0.33 -4.86
C ALA A 71 -7.84 -0.45 -6.17
N SER A 72 -6.80 -1.13 -6.63
CA SER A 72 -6.83 -1.96 -7.84
C SER A 72 -7.79 -3.16 -7.70
N ALA A 73 -7.77 -3.83 -6.54
CA ALA A 73 -8.70 -4.93 -6.25
C ALA A 73 -10.16 -4.46 -6.20
N TYR A 74 -10.42 -3.28 -5.61
CA TYR A 74 -11.74 -2.67 -5.61
C TYR A 74 -12.22 -2.34 -7.03
N ALA A 75 -11.37 -1.70 -7.85
CA ALA A 75 -11.69 -1.33 -9.22
C ALA A 75 -12.00 -2.56 -10.11
N LEU A 76 -11.20 -3.63 -9.99
CA LEU A 76 -11.45 -4.90 -10.67
C LEU A 76 -12.79 -5.51 -10.26
N ARG A 77 -13.11 -5.51 -8.95
CA ARG A 77 -14.37 -6.04 -8.45
C ARG A 77 -15.57 -5.27 -8.99
N THR A 78 -15.50 -3.93 -9.03
CA THR A 78 -16.56 -3.12 -9.63
C THR A 78 -16.71 -3.37 -11.12
N ALA A 79 -15.61 -3.53 -11.87
CA ALA A 79 -15.66 -3.79 -13.30
C ALA A 79 -16.26 -5.17 -13.63
N VAL A 80 -15.96 -6.20 -12.83
CA VAL A 80 -16.56 -7.54 -12.98
C VAL A 80 -18.05 -7.50 -12.68
N LEU A 81 -18.46 -6.82 -11.61
CA LEU A 81 -19.88 -6.70 -11.25
C LEU A 81 -20.67 -5.93 -12.33
N ASP A 82 -20.11 -4.85 -12.87
CA ASP A 82 -20.72 -4.05 -13.94
C ASP A 82 -20.83 -4.86 -15.25
N HIS A 83 -19.82 -5.67 -15.56
CA HIS A 83 -19.84 -6.58 -16.71
C HIS A 83 -20.91 -7.67 -16.57
N ASP A 84 -21.04 -8.30 -15.39
CA ASP A 84 -22.08 -9.31 -15.15
C ASP A 84 -23.50 -8.70 -15.23
N ASP A 85 -23.70 -7.47 -14.74
CA ASP A 85 -24.99 -6.77 -14.85
C ASP A 85 -25.35 -6.46 -16.31
N TYR A 86 -24.36 -6.07 -17.14
CA TYR A 86 -24.57 -5.82 -18.57
C TYR A 86 -25.02 -7.08 -19.33
N TRP A 87 -24.46 -8.24 -19.01
CA TRP A 87 -24.78 -9.49 -19.71
C TRP A 87 -26.01 -10.22 -19.17
N THR A 88 -26.41 -9.99 -17.92
CA THR A 88 -27.59 -10.66 -17.32
C THR A 88 -28.91 -9.93 -17.56
N THR A 89 -28.87 -8.65 -17.96
CA THR A 89 -30.07 -7.82 -18.18
C THR A 89 -30.49 -7.73 -19.66
N ARG A 90 -29.96 -8.58 -20.55
CA ARG A 90 -30.18 -8.50 -22.00
C ARG A 90 -30.83 -9.74 -22.61
#